data_AF-A0A453FUT6-F1
#
_entry.id   AF-A0A453FUT6-F1
#
_cell.length_a   1.000
_cell.length_b   1.000
_cell.length_c   1.000
_cell.angle_alpha   90.00
_cell.angle_beta   90.00
_cell.angle_gamma   90.00
#
_symmetry.space_group_name_H-M   'P 1'
#
loop_
_entity.id
_entity.type
_entity.pdbx_description
1 polymer ?
#
loop_
_entity_poly.entity_id
_entity_poly.type
_entity_poly.pdbx_seq_one_letter_code
_entity_poly.pdbx_strand_id
1 'polypeptide(L)'
;GISEGEKRRLLHCVVVGGGPTGVEFSGELSDFIIRDVKERYSHVKDYVHVTLIEANEILSSFDVRLRQYAINQLVKSGVRLVRGIVKDVQPDKLILDNGEEVPYGLLVWSTGVGASSFVKSLPFPKSHGGRIGVDEWLRVPSVPDVFAVGDCCGFLESTGKEVLPALAQVAERQGLYLARLLNRVMKSGGGHANSQVEVDLGPKFVYKHLGSMATVGRYKALVDLRQSKDSKGISIAGFASWFIWRSAYLTRVVSWRNRLYVAINWLTTMIFGRDISRI
;
A
#
# COMPACT_ATOMS: atom_id res chain seq x y z
N GLY A 1 24.34 29.19 -15.87
CA GLY A 1 23.09 28.76 -15.20
C GLY A 1 22.76 27.34 -15.61
N ILE A 2 21.86 26.67 -14.89
CA ILE A 2 21.39 25.31 -15.23
C ILE A 2 20.61 25.38 -16.57
N SER A 3 20.85 24.41 -17.47
CA SER A 3 20.16 24.36 -18.77
C SER A 3 18.67 24.03 -18.60
N GLU A 4 17.85 24.41 -19.57
CA GLU A 4 16.41 24.13 -19.55
C GLU A 4 16.10 22.62 -19.49
N GLY A 5 16.88 21.82 -20.21
CA GLY A 5 16.76 20.35 -20.17
C GLY A 5 17.08 19.79 -18.79
N GLU A 6 18.12 20.32 -18.14
CA GLU A 6 18.50 19.87 -16.80
C GLU A 6 17.50 20.32 -15.73
N LYS A 7 16.90 21.51 -15.86
CA LYS A 7 15.77 21.92 -15.01
C LYS A 7 14.58 20.97 -15.13
N ARG A 8 14.20 20.58 -16.36
CA ARG A 8 13.11 19.62 -16.60
C ARG A 8 13.40 18.27 -15.98
N ARG A 9 14.63 17.78 -16.12
CA ARG A 9 15.06 16.52 -15.50
C ARG A 9 14.97 16.60 -13.98
N LEU A 10 15.62 17.60 -13.36
CA LEU A 10 15.64 17.76 -11.90
C LEU A 10 14.25 17.92 -11.28
N LEU A 11 13.31 18.51 -12.01
CA LEU A 11 11.93 18.75 -11.56
C LEU A 11 10.94 17.70 -12.04
N HIS A 12 11.42 16.59 -12.60
CA HIS A 12 10.61 15.44 -12.96
C HIS A 12 10.62 14.40 -11.84
N CYS A 13 9.46 14.23 -11.20
CA CYS A 13 9.23 13.16 -10.25
C CYS A 13 8.62 11.94 -10.95
N VAL A 14 9.28 10.79 -10.83
CA VAL A 14 8.80 9.52 -11.34
C VAL A 14 8.41 8.62 -10.17
N VAL A 15 7.20 8.08 -10.22
CA VAL A 15 6.65 7.15 -9.24
C VAL A 15 6.44 5.81 -9.92
N VAL A 16 7.02 4.74 -9.39
CA VAL A 16 6.89 3.39 -9.93
C VAL A 16 5.96 2.57 -9.03
N GLY A 17 4.91 2.01 -9.61
CA GLY A 17 3.89 1.21 -8.93
C GLY A 17 2.52 1.88 -8.88
N GLY A 18 1.56 1.35 -9.61
CA GLY A 18 0.17 1.81 -9.69
C GLY A 18 -0.74 1.28 -8.58
N GLY A 19 -0.20 0.73 -7.51
CA GLY A 19 -0.96 0.36 -6.31
C GLY A 19 -1.48 1.59 -5.55
N PRO A 20 -2.25 1.39 -4.46
CA PRO A 20 -2.76 2.49 -3.64
C PRO A 20 -1.67 3.49 -3.24
N THR A 21 -0.52 3.01 -2.76
CA THR A 21 0.59 3.88 -2.33
C THR A 21 1.09 4.82 -3.42
N GLY A 22 1.39 4.29 -4.62
CA GLY A 22 1.89 5.13 -5.71
C GLY A 22 0.84 6.10 -6.24
N VAL A 23 -0.43 5.67 -6.33
CA VAL A 23 -1.54 6.55 -6.74
C VAL A 23 -1.77 7.68 -5.73
N GLU A 24 -1.80 7.37 -4.44
CA GLU A 24 -1.96 8.36 -3.38
C GLU A 24 -0.80 9.36 -3.39
N PHE A 25 0.44 8.85 -3.49
CA PHE A 25 1.63 9.70 -3.55
C PHE A 25 1.65 10.60 -4.78
N SER A 26 1.38 10.07 -5.97
CA SER A 26 1.31 10.88 -7.20
C SER A 26 0.21 11.95 -7.12
N GLY A 27 -0.95 11.62 -6.56
CA GLY A 27 -2.05 12.57 -6.39
C GLY A 27 -1.74 13.68 -5.40
N GLU A 28 -1.15 13.36 -4.24
CA GLU A 28 -0.77 14.36 -3.23
C GLU A 28 0.40 15.23 -3.68
N LEU A 29 1.41 14.65 -4.34
CA LEU A 29 2.53 15.41 -4.90
C LEU A 29 2.06 16.38 -5.98
N SER A 30 1.20 15.92 -6.89
CA SER A 30 0.59 16.78 -7.90
C SER A 30 -0.23 17.93 -7.29
N ASP A 31 -1.03 17.65 -6.26
CA ASP A 31 -1.80 18.69 -5.56
C ASP A 31 -0.88 19.70 -4.86
N PHE A 32 0.20 19.24 -4.24
CA PHE A 32 1.24 20.09 -3.64
C PHE A 32 1.91 21.00 -4.68
N ILE A 33 2.29 20.45 -5.84
CA ILE A 33 2.94 21.23 -6.92
C ILE A 33 1.99 22.32 -7.43
N ILE A 34 0.73 21.96 -7.70
CA ILE A 34 -0.23 22.87 -8.33
C ILE A 34 -0.67 23.98 -7.37
N ARG A 35 -0.83 23.69 -6.08
CA ARG A 35 -1.34 24.64 -5.10
C ARG A 35 -0.24 25.43 -4.42
N ASP A 36 0.74 24.74 -3.84
CA ASP A 36 1.69 25.36 -2.92
C ASP A 36 2.95 25.82 -3.67
N VAL A 37 3.51 24.98 -4.55
CA VAL A 37 4.73 25.31 -5.30
C VAL A 37 4.46 26.39 -6.34
N LYS A 38 3.34 26.32 -7.06
CA LYS A 38 2.97 27.30 -8.09
C LYS A 38 2.88 28.74 -7.55
N GLU A 39 2.40 28.91 -6.32
CA GLU A 39 2.25 30.22 -5.70
C GLU A 39 3.60 30.85 -5.33
N ARG A 40 4.57 30.05 -4.88
CA ARG A 40 5.86 30.54 -4.35
C ARG A 40 7.02 30.44 -5.32
N TYR A 41 6.99 29.45 -6.20
CA TYR A 41 8.04 29.11 -7.17
C TYR A 41 7.51 29.20 -8.61
N SER A 42 6.81 30.30 -8.90
CA SER A 42 6.14 30.53 -10.19
C SER A 42 7.08 30.49 -11.41
N HIS A 43 8.38 30.74 -11.20
CA HIS A 43 9.43 30.72 -12.23
C HIS A 43 9.87 29.31 -12.65
N VAL A 44 9.52 28.26 -11.90
CA VAL A 44 9.85 26.86 -12.24
C VAL A 44 8.63 25.95 -12.42
N LYS A 45 7.42 26.45 -12.15
CA LYS A 45 6.18 25.67 -12.16
C LYS A 45 5.98 24.83 -13.44
N ASP A 46 6.42 25.34 -14.59
CA ASP A 46 6.18 24.72 -15.91
C ASP A 46 7.22 23.63 -16.25
N TYR A 47 8.23 23.44 -15.40
CA TYR A 47 9.19 22.34 -15.49
C TYR A 47 8.84 21.17 -14.56
N VAL A 48 7.93 21.37 -13.60
CA VAL A 48 7.59 20.33 -12.63
C VAL A 48 6.59 19.36 -13.24
N HIS A 49 6.97 18.09 -13.31
CA HIS A 49 6.16 17.04 -13.91
C HIS A 49 6.15 15.80 -13.03
N VAL A 50 5.00 15.13 -12.94
CA VAL A 50 4.86 13.85 -12.22
C VAL A 50 4.50 12.78 -13.23
N THR A 51 5.25 11.67 -13.22
CA THR A 51 4.93 10.47 -14.02
C THR A 51 4.69 9.29 -13.09
N LEU A 52 3.56 8.60 -13.25
CA LEU A 52 3.27 7.34 -12.59
C LEU A 52 3.44 6.20 -13.60
N ILE A 53 4.33 5.26 -13.31
CA ILE A 53 4.64 4.10 -14.14
C ILE A 53 4.03 2.86 -13.51
N GLU A 54 3.25 2.11 -14.29
CA GLU A 54 2.66 0.84 -13.87
C GLU A 54 2.72 -0.17 -15.03
N ALA A 55 2.98 -1.44 -14.74
CA ALA A 55 3.09 -2.48 -15.78
C ALA A 55 1.72 -2.78 -16.42
N ASN A 56 0.66 -2.76 -15.60
CA ASN A 56 -0.69 -3.08 -16.01
C ASN A 56 -1.65 -1.90 -15.75
N GLU A 57 -2.71 -2.15 -14.99
CA GLU A 57 -3.72 -1.18 -14.62
C GLU A 57 -3.45 -0.69 -13.20
N ILE A 58 -3.56 0.63 -12.99
CA ILE A 58 -3.51 1.19 -11.65
C ILE A 58 -4.70 0.68 -10.82
N LEU A 59 -4.49 0.52 -9.52
CA LEU A 59 -5.51 0.10 -8.56
C LEU A 59 -6.24 -1.19 -9.00
N SER A 60 -5.53 -2.17 -9.54
CA SER A 60 -6.10 -3.41 -10.11
C SER A 60 -6.97 -4.24 -9.16
N SER A 61 -6.91 -3.97 -7.85
CA SER A 61 -7.80 -4.54 -6.82
C SER A 61 -9.16 -3.84 -6.70
N PHE A 62 -9.32 -2.64 -7.28
CA PHE A 62 -10.54 -1.83 -7.23
C PHE A 62 -11.47 -2.11 -8.41
N ASP A 63 -12.73 -1.68 -8.28
CA ASP A 63 -13.72 -1.74 -9.35
C ASP A 63 -13.27 -0.98 -10.59
N VAL A 64 -13.65 -1.48 -11.77
CA VAL A 64 -13.29 -0.88 -13.06
C VAL A 64 -13.72 0.60 -13.13
N ARG A 65 -14.88 0.95 -12.59
CA ARG A 65 -15.38 2.33 -12.59
C ARG A 65 -14.54 3.22 -11.68
N LEU A 66 -14.11 2.71 -10.53
CA LEU A 66 -13.24 3.43 -9.59
C LEU A 66 -11.83 3.63 -10.19
N ARG A 67 -11.31 2.62 -10.89
CA ARG A 67 -10.04 2.74 -11.63
C ARG A 67 -10.10 3.83 -12.69
N GLN A 68 -11.16 3.84 -13.51
CA GLN A 68 -11.34 4.87 -14.52
C GLN A 68 -11.48 6.28 -13.91
N TYR A 69 -12.20 6.40 -12.79
CA TYR A 69 -12.29 7.66 -12.06
C TYR A 69 -10.90 8.14 -11.59
N ALA A 70 -10.09 7.24 -11.04
CA ALA A 70 -8.73 7.54 -10.60
C ALA A 70 -7.85 8.04 -11.75
N ILE A 71 -7.86 7.32 -12.89
CA ILE A 71 -7.14 7.68 -14.11
C ILE A 71 -7.52 9.10 -14.53
N ASN A 72 -8.82 9.37 -14.69
CA ASN A 72 -9.31 10.67 -15.13
C ASN A 72 -8.89 11.79 -14.16
N GLN A 73 -8.88 11.51 -12.85
CA GLN A 73 -8.55 12.50 -11.83
C GLN A 73 -7.04 12.79 -11.77
N LEU A 74 -6.19 11.77 -11.90
CA LEU A 74 -4.73 11.92 -11.95
C LEU A 74 -4.32 12.71 -13.19
N VAL A 75 -4.85 12.34 -14.37
CA VAL A 75 -4.60 13.06 -15.63
C VAL A 75 -5.06 14.52 -15.54
N LYS A 76 -6.26 14.76 -14.98
CA LYS A 76 -6.75 16.13 -14.73
C LYS A 76 -5.86 16.94 -13.78
N SER A 77 -5.09 16.27 -12.94
CA SER A 77 -4.12 16.88 -12.02
C SER A 77 -2.72 16.97 -12.64
N GLY A 78 -2.56 16.66 -13.93
CA GLY A 78 -1.28 16.78 -14.63
C GLY A 78 -0.30 15.64 -14.38
N VAL A 79 -0.76 14.52 -13.80
CA VAL A 79 0.07 13.31 -13.68
C VAL A 79 0.06 12.57 -15.01
N ARG A 80 1.25 12.36 -15.61
CA ARG A 80 1.43 11.50 -16.78
C ARG A 80 1.38 10.04 -16.33
N LEU A 81 0.49 9.25 -16.94
CA LEU A 81 0.45 7.81 -16.72
C LEU A 81 1.23 7.13 -17.83
N VAL A 82 2.19 6.28 -17.47
CA VAL A 82 2.99 5.49 -18.42
C VAL A 82 2.79 4.03 -18.09
N ARG A 83 2.44 3.24 -19.11
CA ARG A 83 2.40 1.80 -18.99
C ARG A 83 3.75 1.23 -19.40
N GLY A 84 4.42 0.52 -18.50
CA GLY A 84 5.72 -0.07 -18.78
C GLY A 84 6.33 -0.76 -17.57
N ILE A 85 7.32 -1.60 -17.83
CA ILE A 85 8.09 -2.30 -16.80
C ILE A 85 9.47 -1.65 -16.74
N VAL A 86 9.86 -1.14 -15.57
CA VAL A 86 11.22 -0.63 -15.36
C VAL A 86 12.22 -1.79 -15.39
N LYS A 87 13.21 -1.73 -16.28
CA LYS A 87 14.27 -2.73 -16.44
C LYS A 87 15.58 -2.33 -15.78
N ASP A 88 15.91 -1.04 -15.82
CA ASP A 88 17.14 -0.51 -15.25
C ASP A 88 16.90 0.88 -14.66
N VAL A 89 17.69 1.21 -13.64
CA VAL A 89 17.67 2.51 -12.95
C VAL A 89 19.09 3.05 -12.91
N GLN A 90 19.29 4.19 -13.56
CA GLN A 90 20.56 4.90 -13.64
C GLN A 90 20.46 6.21 -12.85
N PRO A 91 21.58 6.89 -12.53
CA PRO A 91 21.55 8.08 -11.67
C PRO A 91 20.60 9.20 -12.10
N ASP A 92 20.36 9.36 -13.41
CA ASP A 92 19.64 10.48 -14.00
C ASP A 92 18.43 10.07 -14.85
N LYS A 93 18.20 8.77 -15.04
CA LYS A 93 17.11 8.20 -15.86
C LYS A 93 16.77 6.77 -15.46
N LEU A 94 15.59 6.31 -15.85
CA LEU A 94 15.24 4.90 -15.85
C LEU A 94 15.00 4.41 -17.27
N ILE A 95 15.12 3.09 -17.46
CA ILE A 95 14.93 2.43 -18.76
C ILE A 95 13.74 1.47 -18.63
N LEU A 96 12.76 1.63 -19.52
CA LEU A 96 11.61 0.75 -19.63
C LEU A 96 11.90 -0.47 -20.50
N ASP A 97 11.03 -1.47 -20.44
CA ASP A 97 11.11 -2.73 -21.17
C ASP A 97 11.01 -2.59 -22.69
N ASN A 98 10.41 -1.50 -23.16
CA ASN A 98 10.38 -1.11 -24.57
C ASN A 98 11.62 -0.28 -25.01
N GLY A 99 12.57 -0.02 -24.10
CA GLY A 99 13.74 0.82 -24.36
C GLY A 99 13.51 2.33 -24.20
N GLU A 100 12.31 2.79 -23.82
CA GLU A 100 12.05 4.20 -23.51
C GLU A 100 12.88 4.62 -22.29
N GLU A 101 13.67 5.68 -22.46
CA GLU A 101 14.41 6.32 -21.37
C GLU A 101 13.55 7.42 -20.75
N VAL A 102 13.36 7.37 -19.45
CA VAL A 102 12.60 8.37 -18.69
C VAL A 102 13.56 9.09 -17.74
N PRO A 103 13.97 10.33 -18.06
CA PRO A 103 14.81 11.13 -17.15
C PRO A 103 14.07 11.40 -15.84
N TYR A 104 14.78 11.60 -14.74
CA TYR A 104 14.16 11.99 -13.47
C TYR A 104 15.10 12.80 -12.58
N GLY A 105 14.50 13.55 -11.64
CA GLY A 105 15.20 14.19 -10.52
C GLY A 105 14.84 13.56 -9.18
N LEU A 106 13.61 13.04 -9.06
CA LEU A 106 13.15 12.25 -7.93
C LEU A 106 12.52 10.95 -8.44
N LEU A 107 13.03 9.81 -7.96
CA LEU A 107 12.44 8.49 -8.20
C LEU A 107 11.84 7.94 -6.91
N VAL A 108 10.57 7.58 -6.94
CA VAL A 108 9.84 6.97 -5.83
C VAL A 108 9.41 5.57 -6.21
N TRP A 109 9.92 4.56 -5.50
CA TRP A 109 9.62 3.16 -5.75
C TRP A 109 8.59 2.62 -4.76
N SER A 110 7.40 2.29 -5.23
CA SER A 110 6.23 1.94 -4.38
C SER A 110 5.65 0.55 -4.67
N THR A 111 6.42 -0.32 -5.34
CA THR A 111 6.00 -1.67 -5.73
C THR A 111 7.05 -2.74 -5.40
N GLY A 112 6.66 -4.01 -5.50
CA GLY A 112 7.59 -5.14 -5.37
C GLY A 112 7.90 -5.54 -3.92
N VAL A 113 6.86 -5.80 -3.11
CA VAL A 113 7.07 -6.37 -1.77
C VAL A 113 7.56 -7.82 -1.91
N GLY A 114 8.75 -8.09 -1.37
CA GLY A 114 9.36 -9.41 -1.34
C GLY A 114 9.79 -9.82 0.07
N ALA A 115 10.02 -11.12 0.27
CA ALA A 115 10.53 -11.62 1.54
C ALA A 115 11.93 -11.05 1.84
N SER A 116 12.15 -10.65 3.09
CA SER A 116 13.43 -10.13 3.56
C SER A 116 14.52 -11.22 3.55
N SER A 117 15.79 -10.81 3.54
CA SER A 117 16.93 -11.75 3.59
C SER A 117 16.86 -12.66 4.82
N PHE A 118 16.44 -12.12 5.97
CA PHE A 118 16.18 -12.90 7.18
C PHE A 118 15.13 -13.99 6.95
N VAL A 119 13.95 -13.62 6.43
CA VAL A 119 12.87 -14.59 6.16
C VAL A 119 13.33 -15.68 5.19
N LYS A 120 14.07 -15.32 4.14
CA LYS A 120 14.62 -16.29 3.17
C LYS A 120 15.63 -17.23 3.81
N SER A 121 16.46 -16.75 4.73
CA SER A 121 17.52 -17.54 5.38
C SER A 121 17.02 -18.60 6.37
N LEU A 122 15.80 -18.43 6.92
CA LEU A 122 15.26 -19.37 7.90
C LEU A 122 15.01 -20.76 7.29
N PRO A 123 15.32 -21.86 7.99
CA PRO A 123 15.19 -23.24 7.49
C PRO A 123 13.73 -23.76 7.57
N PHE A 124 12.76 -22.90 7.27
CA PHE A 124 11.33 -23.24 7.25
C PHE A 124 10.83 -23.45 5.83
N PRO A 125 9.81 -24.29 5.62
CA PRO A 125 9.09 -24.37 4.35
C PRO A 125 8.74 -22.98 3.82
N LYS A 126 8.87 -22.78 2.51
CA LYS A 126 8.55 -21.49 1.87
C LYS A 126 7.25 -21.59 1.09
N SER A 127 6.42 -20.56 1.18
CA SER A 127 5.32 -20.35 0.25
C SER A 127 5.77 -19.48 -0.92
N HIS A 128 4.85 -19.22 -1.86
CA HIS A 128 5.08 -18.32 -2.99
C HIS A 128 5.72 -16.98 -2.57
N GLY A 129 6.73 -16.53 -3.32
CA GLY A 129 7.49 -15.31 -3.06
C GLY A 129 8.57 -15.42 -1.96
N GLY A 130 8.90 -16.62 -1.50
CA GLY A 130 9.93 -16.86 -0.50
C GLY A 130 9.52 -16.52 0.94
N ARG A 131 8.22 -16.41 1.19
CA ARG A 131 7.62 -16.16 2.52
C ARG A 131 7.67 -17.44 3.36
N ILE A 132 7.55 -17.31 4.68
CA ILE A 132 7.39 -18.46 5.59
C ILE A 132 6.07 -19.17 5.26
N GLY A 133 6.16 -20.46 4.94
CA GLY A 133 5.02 -21.31 4.66
C GLY A 133 4.29 -21.70 5.94
N VAL A 134 2.99 -21.42 5.99
CA VAL A 134 2.11 -21.75 7.13
C VAL A 134 0.95 -22.66 6.74
N ASP A 135 0.45 -23.43 7.72
CA ASP A 135 -0.81 -24.17 7.63
C ASP A 135 -2.04 -23.26 7.85
N GLU A 136 -3.23 -23.87 7.91
CA GLU A 136 -4.49 -23.16 8.03
C GLU A 136 -4.72 -22.50 9.41
N TRP A 137 -3.86 -22.76 10.38
CA TRP A 137 -3.83 -22.14 11.71
C TRP A 137 -2.69 -21.12 11.86
N LEU A 138 -2.03 -20.75 10.75
CA LEU A 138 -0.89 -19.82 10.70
C LEU A 138 0.39 -20.37 11.38
N ARG A 139 0.45 -21.68 11.57
CA ARG A 139 1.59 -22.38 12.17
C ARG A 139 2.54 -22.87 11.08
N VAL A 140 3.84 -22.92 11.40
CA VAL A 140 4.87 -23.49 10.52
C VAL A 140 4.87 -25.02 10.69
N PRO A 141 4.49 -25.82 9.68
CA PRO A 141 4.26 -27.26 9.90
C PRO A 141 5.48 -28.06 10.36
N SER A 142 6.69 -27.61 10.01
CA SER A 142 7.94 -28.27 10.40
C SER A 142 8.31 -28.01 11.87
N VAL A 143 7.71 -27.01 12.52
CA VAL A 143 7.99 -26.64 13.92
C VAL A 143 6.70 -26.23 14.62
N PRO A 144 6.05 -27.12 15.39
CA PRO A 144 4.71 -26.92 15.93
C PRO A 144 4.51 -25.66 16.79
N ASP A 145 5.58 -25.16 17.42
CA ASP A 145 5.54 -24.01 18.32
C ASP A 145 5.84 -22.67 17.62
N VAL A 146 6.02 -22.69 16.29
CA VAL A 146 6.34 -21.49 15.50
C VAL A 146 5.13 -21.08 14.67
N PHE A 147 4.76 -19.81 14.77
CA PHE A 147 3.69 -19.19 14.00
C PHE A 147 4.24 -18.00 13.21
N ALA A 148 3.61 -17.68 12.08
CA ALA A 148 3.97 -16.52 11.28
C ALA A 148 2.72 -15.77 10.80
N VAL A 149 2.77 -14.44 10.85
CA VAL A 149 1.65 -13.54 10.50
C VAL A 149 2.16 -12.33 9.72
N GLY A 150 1.28 -11.69 8.96
CA GLY A 150 1.59 -10.53 8.12
C GLY A 150 2.36 -10.90 6.86
N ASP A 151 3.06 -9.90 6.31
CA ASP A 151 3.65 -9.97 4.97
C ASP A 151 4.79 -10.99 4.83
N CYS A 152 5.33 -11.48 5.96
CA CYS A 152 6.41 -12.45 5.99
C CYS A 152 5.94 -13.90 5.76
N CYS A 153 4.63 -14.16 5.78
CA CYS A 153 4.06 -15.51 5.67
C CYS A 153 3.11 -15.67 4.48
N GLY A 154 2.94 -16.90 4.04
CA GLY A 154 1.89 -17.29 3.10
C GLY A 154 1.50 -18.74 3.32
N PHE A 155 0.26 -19.08 2.93
CA PHE A 155 -0.18 -20.46 3.00
C PHE A 155 0.66 -21.36 2.10
N LEU A 156 0.98 -22.56 2.58
CA LEU A 156 1.61 -23.59 1.75
C LEU A 156 0.65 -24.08 0.67
N GLU A 157 1.18 -24.44 -0.50
CA GLU A 157 0.39 -24.96 -1.62
C GLU A 157 -0.42 -26.20 -1.22
N SER A 158 0.12 -27.03 -0.32
CA SER A 158 -0.56 -28.21 0.25
C SER A 158 -1.87 -27.90 0.99
N THR A 159 -2.07 -26.64 1.42
CA THR A 159 -3.33 -26.21 2.06
C THR A 159 -4.43 -25.90 1.05
N GLY A 160 -4.10 -25.78 -0.25
CA GLY A 160 -5.02 -25.35 -1.31
C GLY A 160 -5.50 -23.89 -1.17
N LYS A 161 -4.91 -23.08 -0.27
CA LYS A 161 -5.27 -21.67 -0.06
C LYS A 161 -4.33 -20.75 -0.81
N GLU A 162 -4.89 -19.68 -1.37
CA GLU A 162 -4.11 -18.61 -1.98
C GLU A 162 -3.34 -17.79 -0.94
N VAL A 163 -2.19 -17.25 -1.33
CA VAL A 163 -1.44 -16.30 -0.50
C VAL A 163 -2.25 -15.00 -0.37
N LEU A 164 -2.47 -14.58 0.86
CA LEU A 164 -3.20 -13.34 1.14
C LEU A 164 -2.37 -12.11 0.73
N PRO A 165 -3.03 -11.01 0.32
CA PRO A 165 -2.33 -9.80 -0.06
C PRO A 165 -1.61 -9.16 1.14
N ALA A 166 -0.47 -8.52 0.88
CA ALA A 166 0.31 -7.79 1.88
C ALA A 166 -0.41 -6.49 2.29
N LEU A 167 -1.36 -6.63 3.22
CA LEU A 167 -2.22 -5.55 3.70
C LEU A 167 -2.19 -5.50 5.23
N ALA A 168 -2.16 -4.29 5.80
CA ALA A 168 -2.29 -4.09 7.24
C ALA A 168 -3.54 -4.79 7.84
N GLN A 169 -4.65 -4.81 7.09
CA GLN A 169 -5.86 -5.50 7.49
C GLN A 169 -5.68 -7.03 7.59
N VAL A 170 -4.88 -7.64 6.71
CA VAL A 170 -4.57 -9.08 6.79
C VAL A 170 -3.75 -9.35 8.05
N ALA A 171 -2.69 -8.57 8.27
CA ALA A 171 -1.84 -8.69 9.46
C ALA A 171 -2.62 -8.50 10.78
N GLU A 172 -3.49 -7.48 10.85
CA GLU A 172 -4.36 -7.22 12.00
C GLU A 172 -5.27 -8.43 12.29
N ARG A 173 -5.92 -8.98 11.27
CA ARG A 173 -6.84 -10.12 11.41
C ARG A 173 -6.11 -11.39 11.81
N GLN A 174 -4.93 -11.64 11.24
CA GLN A 174 -4.08 -12.76 11.61
C GLN A 174 -3.59 -12.62 13.06
N GLY A 175 -3.19 -11.43 13.49
CA GLY A 175 -2.78 -11.16 14.87
C GLY A 175 -3.92 -11.40 15.87
N LEU A 176 -5.13 -10.89 15.59
CA LEU A 176 -6.31 -11.13 16.43
C LEU A 176 -6.69 -12.61 16.48
N TYR A 177 -6.59 -13.33 15.36
CA TYR A 177 -6.81 -14.77 15.31
C TYR A 177 -5.81 -15.52 16.17
N LEU A 178 -4.51 -15.23 15.97
CA LEU A 178 -3.42 -15.91 16.69
C LEU A 178 -3.51 -15.66 18.19
N ALA A 179 -3.83 -14.43 18.63
CA ALA A 179 -4.05 -14.13 20.04
C ALA A 179 -5.16 -14.99 20.66
N ARG A 180 -6.29 -15.20 19.95
CA ARG A 180 -7.37 -16.08 20.42
C ARG A 180 -6.96 -17.55 20.43
N LEU A 181 -6.23 -17.99 19.41
CA LEU A 181 -5.71 -19.35 19.33
C LEU A 181 -4.77 -19.63 20.52
N LEU A 182 -3.78 -18.78 20.77
CA LEU A 182 -2.85 -18.94 21.88
C LEU A 182 -3.56 -18.92 23.24
N ASN A 183 -4.56 -18.03 23.43
CA ASN A 183 -5.38 -18.02 24.63
C ASN A 183 -6.19 -19.32 24.82
N ARG A 184 -6.66 -19.95 23.74
CA ARG A 184 -7.31 -21.26 23.80
C ARG A 184 -6.30 -22.34 24.19
N VAL A 185 -5.13 -22.35 23.55
CA VAL A 185 -4.07 -23.31 23.83
C VAL A 185 -3.69 -23.30 25.30
N MET A 186 -3.46 -22.10 25.86
CA MET A 186 -3.15 -21.93 27.29
C MET A 186 -4.29 -22.41 28.20
N LYS A 187 -5.55 -22.12 27.87
CA LYS A 187 -6.71 -22.57 28.68
C LYS A 187 -6.88 -24.09 28.68
N SER A 188 -6.45 -24.76 27.62
CA SER A 188 -6.47 -26.22 27.51
C SER A 188 -5.26 -26.89 28.19
N GLY A 189 -4.41 -26.15 28.90
CA GLY A 189 -3.20 -26.70 29.54
C GLY A 189 -2.01 -26.91 28.60
N GLY A 190 -2.08 -26.39 27.37
CA GLY A 190 -0.96 -26.32 26.44
C GLY A 190 -0.03 -25.13 26.71
N GLY A 191 1.00 -24.96 25.87
CA GLY A 191 1.91 -23.81 25.94
C GLY A 191 2.96 -23.86 27.06
N HIS A 192 2.98 -24.93 27.85
CA HIS A 192 4.04 -25.21 28.81
C HIS A 192 5.11 -26.12 28.20
N ALA A 193 6.37 -25.90 28.57
CA ALA A 193 7.47 -26.77 28.17
C ALA A 193 7.17 -28.22 28.59
N ASN A 194 7.37 -29.17 27.67
CA ASN A 194 7.11 -30.60 27.86
C ASN A 194 5.63 -30.97 28.10
N SER A 195 4.67 -30.08 27.81
CA SER A 195 3.25 -30.43 27.80
C SER A 195 2.96 -31.34 26.60
N GLN A 196 2.59 -32.59 26.85
CA GLN A 196 2.16 -33.56 25.82
C GLN A 196 0.65 -33.52 25.58
N VAL A 197 -0.02 -32.45 25.99
CA VAL A 197 -1.47 -32.31 25.82
C VAL A 197 -1.79 -32.13 24.34
N GLU A 198 -2.62 -33.00 23.78
CA GLU A 198 -3.20 -32.76 22.45
C GLU A 198 -4.17 -31.58 22.54
N VAL A 199 -3.80 -30.46 21.93
CA VAL A 199 -4.56 -29.21 22.03
C VAL A 199 -5.40 -29.01 20.77
N ASP A 200 -6.70 -28.90 20.96
CA ASP A 200 -7.59 -28.39 19.90
C ASP A 200 -7.26 -26.92 19.58
N LEU A 201 -6.69 -26.69 18.40
CA LEU A 201 -6.40 -25.35 17.89
C LEU A 201 -7.69 -24.58 17.52
N GLY A 202 -8.82 -25.29 17.44
CA GLY A 202 -10.14 -24.81 17.05
C GLY A 202 -10.21 -24.43 15.56
N PRO A 203 -11.08 -23.47 15.17
CA PRO A 203 -11.33 -23.21 13.76
C PRO A 203 -10.11 -22.63 13.03
N LYS A 204 -9.96 -23.02 11.77
CA LYS A 204 -8.96 -22.51 10.83
C LYS A 204 -9.10 -21.00 10.60
N PHE A 205 -8.01 -20.33 10.27
CA PHE A 205 -8.04 -18.91 9.89
C PHE A 205 -8.79 -18.72 8.56
N VAL A 206 -9.71 -17.74 8.57
CA VAL A 206 -10.48 -17.29 7.41
C VAL A 206 -10.38 -15.78 7.34
N TYR A 207 -9.78 -15.28 6.25
CA TYR A 207 -9.73 -13.86 5.99
C TYR A 207 -11.05 -13.38 5.37
N LYS A 208 -11.60 -12.29 5.91
CA LYS A 208 -12.74 -11.57 5.34
C LYS A 208 -12.28 -10.17 4.98
N HIS A 209 -12.26 -9.87 3.68
CA HIS A 209 -11.89 -8.56 3.19
C HIS A 209 -12.97 -7.52 3.54
N LEU A 210 -12.59 -6.44 4.22
CA LEU A 210 -13.50 -5.35 4.60
C LEU A 210 -13.67 -4.28 3.52
N GLY A 211 -12.98 -4.42 2.39
CA GLY A 211 -12.90 -3.40 1.36
C GLY A 211 -11.57 -2.66 1.34
N SER A 212 -11.44 -1.79 0.34
CA SER A 212 -10.24 -1.02 0.00
C SER A 212 -10.59 0.45 -0.18
N MET A 213 -9.65 1.33 0.18
CA MET A 213 -9.80 2.77 -0.02
C MET A 213 -8.49 3.36 -0.51
N ALA A 214 -8.56 4.40 -1.34
CA ALA A 214 -7.39 5.13 -1.82
C ALA A 214 -7.74 6.61 -2.06
N THR A 215 -6.87 7.56 -1.71
CA THR A 215 -6.99 8.96 -2.15
C THR A 215 -6.38 9.15 -3.54
N VAL A 216 -6.92 10.11 -4.31
CA VAL A 216 -6.41 10.50 -5.64
C VAL A 216 -6.07 12.00 -5.67
N GLY A 217 -5.80 12.58 -4.50
CA GLY A 217 -5.53 14.00 -4.31
C GLY A 217 -6.78 14.88 -4.41
N ARG A 218 -6.61 16.19 -4.20
CA ARG A 218 -7.66 17.23 -4.36
C ARG A 218 -8.99 16.92 -3.66
N TYR A 219 -8.92 16.43 -2.42
CA TYR A 219 -10.10 16.07 -1.62
C TYR A 219 -11.00 14.99 -2.27
N LYS A 220 -10.41 14.08 -3.05
CA LYS A 220 -11.13 12.97 -3.68
C LYS A 220 -10.53 11.65 -3.27
N ALA A 221 -11.40 10.69 -2.96
CA ALA A 221 -10.99 9.33 -2.65
C ALA A 221 -11.91 8.31 -3.32
N LEU A 222 -11.50 7.05 -3.24
CA LEU A 222 -12.18 5.87 -3.71
C LEU A 222 -12.49 5.01 -2.49
N VAL A 223 -13.71 4.47 -2.43
CA VAL A 223 -14.12 3.50 -1.42
C VAL A 223 -14.74 2.33 -2.16
N ASP A 224 -14.16 1.14 -1.97
CA ASP A 224 -14.64 -0.10 -2.54
C ASP A 224 -14.89 -1.11 -1.41
N LEU A 225 -16.16 -1.34 -1.07
CA LEU A 225 -16.58 -2.26 0.01
C LEU A 225 -16.94 -3.66 -0.51
N ARG A 226 -16.55 -4.00 -1.74
CA ARG A 226 -16.70 -5.35 -2.27
C ARG A 226 -15.75 -6.30 -1.54
N GLN A 227 -16.20 -7.52 -1.28
CA GLN A 227 -15.38 -8.57 -0.63
C GLN A 227 -14.51 -9.33 -1.64
N SER A 228 -14.95 -9.37 -2.90
CA SER A 228 -14.26 -9.97 -4.05
C SER A 228 -14.62 -9.17 -5.32
N LYS A 229 -13.84 -9.35 -6.40
CA LYS A 229 -14.05 -8.67 -7.69
C LYS A 229 -15.47 -8.87 -8.25
N ASP A 230 -16.07 -10.05 -8.01
CA ASP A 230 -17.40 -10.42 -8.52
C ASP A 230 -18.52 -10.23 -7.48
N SER A 231 -18.19 -9.77 -6.28
CA SER A 231 -19.18 -9.57 -5.23
C SER A 231 -19.98 -8.27 -5.44
N LYS A 232 -21.30 -8.32 -5.18
CA LYS A 232 -22.11 -7.11 -5.05
C LYS A 232 -21.65 -6.35 -3.80
N GLY A 233 -21.28 -5.09 -3.97
CA GLY A 233 -20.85 -4.22 -2.89
C GLY A 233 -20.94 -2.75 -3.31
N ILE A 234 -20.65 -1.87 -2.36
CA ILE A 234 -20.70 -0.41 -2.58
C ILE A 234 -19.33 0.03 -3.10
N SER A 235 -19.32 0.63 -4.29
CA SER A 235 -18.14 1.25 -4.89
C SER A 235 -18.47 2.71 -5.21
N ILE A 236 -17.85 3.65 -4.50
CA ILE A 236 -18.15 5.08 -4.60
C ILE A 236 -16.86 5.91 -4.69
N ALA A 237 -16.90 7.01 -5.43
CA ALA A 237 -15.77 7.91 -5.63
C ALA A 237 -16.14 9.38 -5.40
N GLY A 238 -15.14 10.19 -5.05
CA GLY A 238 -15.24 11.64 -4.98
C GLY A 238 -15.13 12.20 -3.57
N PHE A 239 -15.80 13.33 -3.34
CA PHE A 239 -15.67 14.10 -2.10
C PHE A 239 -16.33 13.42 -0.89
N ALA A 240 -17.50 12.80 -1.09
CA ALA A 240 -18.13 12.00 -0.03
C ALA A 240 -17.25 10.81 0.37
N SER A 241 -16.65 10.12 -0.60
CA SER A 241 -15.66 9.07 -0.37
C SER A 241 -14.42 9.57 0.38
N TRP A 242 -13.99 10.81 0.12
CA TRP A 242 -12.87 11.42 0.83
C TRP A 242 -13.17 11.66 2.32
N PHE A 243 -14.39 12.07 2.67
CA PHE A 243 -14.81 12.15 4.08
C PHE A 243 -14.87 10.77 4.75
N ILE A 244 -15.36 9.75 4.05
CA ILE A 244 -15.37 8.37 4.55
C ILE A 244 -13.93 7.89 4.79
N TRP A 245 -13.03 8.11 3.82
CA TRP A 245 -11.61 7.80 3.93
C TRP A 245 -11.01 8.48 5.16
N ARG A 246 -11.20 9.80 5.34
CA ARG A 246 -10.67 10.51 6.51
C ARG A 246 -11.20 9.97 7.83
N SER A 247 -12.51 9.72 7.92
CA SER A 247 -13.14 9.16 9.12
C SER A 247 -12.63 7.77 9.45
N ALA A 248 -12.48 6.90 8.45
CA ALA A 248 -12.00 5.54 8.63
C ALA A 248 -10.53 5.50 9.07
N TYR A 249 -9.66 6.34 8.50
CA TYR A 249 -8.27 6.40 8.92
C TYR A 249 -8.11 7.01 10.31
N LEU A 250 -8.88 8.06 10.65
CA LEU A 250 -8.85 8.66 11.99
C LEU A 250 -9.26 7.65 13.07
N THR A 251 -10.28 6.83 12.82
CA THR A 251 -10.72 5.79 13.77
C THR A 251 -9.73 4.62 13.88
N ARG A 252 -8.98 4.32 12.81
CA ARG A 252 -7.96 3.25 12.79
C ARG A 252 -6.62 3.62 13.41
N VAL A 253 -6.32 4.90 13.61
CA VAL A 253 -5.14 5.28 14.39
C VAL A 253 -5.28 4.71 15.80
N VAL A 254 -4.29 3.96 16.27
CA VAL A 254 -4.39 3.19 17.53
C VAL A 254 -4.46 4.09 18.77
N SER A 255 -3.70 5.20 18.78
CA SER A 255 -3.57 6.08 19.95
C SER A 255 -4.44 7.34 19.83
N TRP A 256 -5.18 7.68 20.90
CA TRP A 256 -5.91 8.95 21.01
C TRP A 256 -5.04 10.18 20.77
N ARG A 257 -3.79 10.16 21.25
CA ARG A 257 -2.83 11.23 21.01
C ARG A 257 -2.55 11.40 19.52
N ASN A 258 -2.28 10.29 18.82
CA ASN A 258 -2.02 10.32 17.39
C ASN A 258 -3.28 10.71 16.59
N ARG A 259 -4.47 10.30 17.03
CA ARG A 259 -5.73 10.75 16.44
C ARG A 259 -5.87 12.28 16.50
N LEU A 260 -5.63 12.86 17.67
CA LEU A 260 -5.72 14.30 17.86
C LEU A 260 -4.67 15.04 17.01
N TYR A 261 -3.43 14.54 16.97
CA TYR A 261 -2.38 15.12 16.11
C TYR A 261 -2.77 15.12 14.63
N VAL A 262 -3.31 14.01 14.12
CA VAL A 262 -3.77 13.92 12.72
C VAL A 262 -4.91 14.89 12.46
N ALA A 263 -5.89 14.98 13.35
CA ALA A 263 -7.02 15.89 13.21
C ALA A 263 -6.58 17.37 13.20
N ILE A 264 -5.69 17.75 14.13
CA ILE A 264 -5.13 19.11 14.20
C ILE A 264 -4.33 19.42 12.93
N ASN A 265 -3.44 18.51 12.50
CA ASN A 265 -2.64 18.72 11.29
C ASN A 265 -3.52 18.90 10.04
N TRP A 266 -4.58 18.09 9.91
CA TRP A 266 -5.54 18.22 8.83
C TRP A 266 -6.30 19.56 8.84
N LEU A 267 -6.63 20.07 10.03
CA LEU A 267 -7.28 21.36 10.20
C LEU A 267 -6.31 22.50 9.88
N THR A 268 -5.09 22.47 10.41
CA THR A 268 -4.08 23.50 10.15
C THR A 268 -3.71 23.54 8.67
N THR A 269 -3.57 22.38 8.02
CA THR A 269 -3.30 22.31 6.57
C THR A 269 -4.47 22.87 5.75
N MET A 270 -5.70 22.67 6.20
CA MET A 270 -6.89 23.22 5.53
C MET A 270 -6.94 24.75 5.63
N ILE A 271 -6.53 25.32 6.77
CA ILE A 271 -6.61 26.77 7.03
C ILE A 271 -5.39 27.50 6.48
N PHE A 272 -4.18 26.97 6.69
CA PHE A 272 -2.91 27.66 6.45
C PHE A 272 -2.09 27.10 5.27
N GLY A 273 -2.56 26.03 4.64
CA GLY A 273 -1.79 25.30 3.63
C GLY A 273 -0.74 24.37 4.25
N ARG A 274 0.05 23.72 3.39
CA ARG A 274 1.09 22.79 3.84
C ARG A 274 2.31 23.54 4.37
N ASP A 275 2.96 23.02 5.42
CA ASP A 275 4.25 23.55 5.88
C ASP A 275 5.35 23.18 4.88
N ILE A 276 6.06 24.19 4.40
CA ILE A 276 7.11 24.10 3.38
C ILE A 276 8.41 24.78 3.84
N SER A 277 8.58 25.01 5.14
CA SER A 277 9.72 25.73 5.72
C SER A 277 11.11 25.16 5.41
N ARG A 278 11.18 23.92 4.89
CA ARG A 278 12.42 23.25 4.48
C ARG A 278 12.68 23.24 2.96
N ILE A 279 11.88 23.95 2.17
CA ILE A 279 12.03 24.07 0.71
C ILE A 279 12.71 25.39 0.36
#